data_AF-A0A090ZSJ8-F1
#
_entry.id   AF-A0A090ZSJ8-F1
#
_cell.length_a   1.000
_cell.length_b   1.000
_cell.length_c   1.000
_cell.angle_alpha   90.00
_cell.angle_beta   90.00
_cell.angle_gamma   90.00
#
_symmetry.space_group_name_H-M   'P 1'
#
loop_
_entity.id
_entity.type
_entity.pdbx_description
1 polymer ?
#
loop_
_entity_poly.entity_id
_entity_poly.type
_entity_poly.pdbx_seq_one_letter_code
_entity_poly.pdbx_strand_id
1 'polypeptide(L)'
;MADWIAVEYAISLPQDEVEYLALHLSGKTIAQHIGDEEKAELRSGMSRILQRLDEEFLTGFNRDEELREALLMHMFPLVEDVYSEYANVFVISFRFAGIIEEKYGFKISRDEAGYVALHFATHLERMKQQRLEQFRRIAVVCSSGGGSAHLIRLKLESIFPKASVITASITELDKLQDQPLDLILTTIPL
;
A
#
# COMPACT_ATOMS: atom_id res chain seq x y z
N MET A 1 -6.56 12.33 14.47
CA MET A 1 -5.43 13.30 14.50
C MET A 1 -5.91 14.70 14.10
N ALA A 2 -6.60 14.86 12.96
CA ALA A 2 -7.21 16.14 12.58
C ALA A 2 -8.17 16.69 13.66
N ASP A 3 -9.05 15.83 14.21
CA ASP A 3 -9.96 16.23 15.31
C ASP A 3 -9.21 16.67 16.58
N TRP A 4 -8.05 16.08 16.86
CA TRP A 4 -7.22 16.43 18.02
C TRP A 4 -6.53 17.78 17.80
N ILE A 5 -5.99 18.03 16.60
CA ILE A 5 -5.39 19.33 16.24
C ILE A 5 -6.43 20.45 16.28
N ALA A 6 -7.65 20.17 15.82
CA ALA A 6 -8.75 21.12 15.85
C ALA A 6 -9.19 21.51 17.26
N VAL A 7 -9.16 20.57 18.20
CA VAL A 7 -9.50 20.82 19.61
C VAL A 7 -8.37 21.52 20.35
N GLU A 8 -7.11 21.12 20.13
CA GLU A 8 -5.95 21.63 20.88
C GLU A 8 -5.51 23.02 20.40
N TYR A 9 -5.59 23.28 19.09
CA TYR A 9 -5.11 24.53 18.49
C TYR A 9 -6.23 25.44 17.97
N ALA A 10 -7.51 25.03 18.09
CA ALA A 10 -8.68 25.75 17.59
C ALA A 10 -8.61 26.08 16.08
N ILE A 11 -7.94 25.22 15.30
CA ILE A 11 -7.79 25.37 13.83
C ILE A 11 -8.60 24.29 13.13
N SER A 12 -9.51 24.69 12.24
CA SER A 12 -10.23 23.75 11.38
C SER A 12 -9.40 23.43 10.15
N LEU A 13 -8.92 22.18 10.04
CA LEU A 13 -8.20 21.71 8.86
C LEU A 13 -9.20 21.30 7.75
N PRO A 14 -9.15 21.90 6.56
CA PRO A 14 -9.98 21.48 5.44
C PRO A 14 -9.54 20.10 4.89
N GLN A 15 -10.42 19.45 4.12
CA GLN A 15 -10.26 18.05 3.70
C GLN A 15 -8.94 17.79 2.93
N ASP A 16 -8.54 18.76 2.11
CA ASP A 16 -7.30 18.81 1.35
C ASP A 16 -6.06 18.86 2.25
N GLU A 17 -6.09 19.61 3.36
CA GLU A 17 -5.00 19.62 4.35
C GLU A 17 -4.95 18.31 5.15
N VAL A 18 -6.09 17.69 5.43
CA VAL A 18 -6.14 16.37 6.06
C VAL A 18 -5.53 15.31 5.16
N GLU A 19 -5.85 15.32 3.86
CA GLU A 19 -5.24 14.43 2.86
C GLU A 19 -3.74 14.71 2.70
N TYR A 20 -3.33 15.98 2.64
CA TYR A 20 -1.93 16.38 2.57
C TYR A 20 -1.12 15.85 3.76
N LEU A 21 -1.64 16.04 4.98
CA LEU A 21 -1.01 15.53 6.20
C LEU A 21 -1.00 14.00 6.26
N ALA A 22 -2.07 13.34 5.82
CA ALA A 22 -2.14 11.88 5.76
C ALA A 22 -1.10 11.30 4.79
N LEU A 23 -0.93 11.92 3.63
CA LEU A 23 0.09 11.57 2.64
C LEU A 23 1.51 11.76 3.21
N HIS A 24 1.77 12.90 3.85
CA HIS A 24 3.06 13.23 4.46
C HIS A 24 3.43 12.30 5.63
N LEU A 25 2.43 11.88 6.42
CA LEU A 25 2.62 10.95 7.54
C LEU A 25 2.80 9.50 7.06
N SER A 26 2.12 9.10 5.99
CA SER A 26 2.30 7.78 5.39
C SER A 26 3.73 7.60 4.87
N GLY A 27 4.28 8.62 4.18
CA GLY A 27 5.69 8.63 3.77
C GLY A 27 6.68 8.56 4.94
N LYS A 28 6.35 9.21 6.08
CA LYS A 28 7.18 9.16 7.31
C LYS A 28 7.13 7.83 8.06
N THR A 29 6.05 7.05 7.92
CA THR A 29 5.88 5.76 8.61
C THR A 29 6.70 4.65 7.92
N ILE A 30 6.85 4.74 6.60
CA ILE A 30 7.66 3.82 5.78
C ILE A 30 9.15 4.10 5.96
N ALA A 31 9.55 5.38 6.03
CA ALA A 31 10.91 5.78 6.36
C ALA A 31 11.40 5.29 7.74
N GLN A 32 10.55 4.76 8.62
CA GLN A 32 11.00 4.19 9.91
C GLN A 32 11.58 2.77 9.78
N HIS A 33 11.32 2.04 8.69
CA HIS A 33 11.79 0.66 8.51
C HIS A 33 13.16 0.55 7.83
N ILE A 34 13.62 1.62 7.18
CA ILE A 34 14.93 1.69 6.52
C ILE A 34 16.02 1.89 7.57
N GLY A 35 17.08 1.07 7.50
CA GLY A 35 18.24 1.16 8.40
C GLY A 35 18.94 2.52 8.31
N ASP A 36 19.54 2.99 9.40
CA ASP A 36 20.20 4.30 9.44
C ASP A 36 21.36 4.42 8.42
N GLU A 37 22.03 3.31 8.10
CA GLU A 37 23.07 3.25 7.08
C GLU A 37 22.51 3.47 5.66
N GLU A 38 21.41 2.81 5.30
CA GLU A 38 20.75 2.97 4.01
C GLU A 38 20.19 4.40 3.84
N LYS A 39 19.67 4.99 4.93
CA LYS A 39 19.26 6.40 4.93
C LYS A 39 20.41 7.35 4.66
N ALA A 40 21.57 7.11 5.28
CA ALA A 40 22.76 7.92 5.07
C ALA A 40 23.29 7.77 3.63
N GLU A 41 23.28 6.56 3.08
CA GLU A 41 23.67 6.29 1.71
C GLU A 41 22.76 6.99 0.70
N LEU A 42 21.44 6.88 0.86
CA LEU A 42 20.46 7.52 -0.01
C LEU A 42 20.59 9.06 0.05
N ARG A 43 20.78 9.63 1.25
CA ARG A 43 21.04 11.07 1.44
C ARG A 43 22.29 11.53 0.70
N SER A 44 23.38 10.78 0.82
CA SER A 44 24.64 11.05 0.11
C SER A 44 24.49 10.90 -1.41
N GLY A 45 23.75 9.88 -1.87
CA GLY A 45 23.41 9.68 -3.28
C GLY A 45 22.60 10.84 -3.85
N MET A 46 21.54 11.26 -3.16
CA MET A 46 20.68 12.37 -3.57
C MET A 46 21.46 13.69 -3.70
N SER A 47 22.31 14.02 -2.72
CA SER A 47 23.11 15.25 -2.80
C SER A 47 24.08 15.26 -3.99
N ARG A 48 24.67 14.10 -4.33
CA ARG A 48 25.51 13.96 -5.53
C ARG A 48 24.71 14.14 -6.82
N ILE A 49 23.48 13.63 -6.88
CA ILE A 49 22.59 13.81 -8.05
C ILE A 49 22.21 15.28 -8.20
N LEU A 50 21.76 15.93 -7.13
CA LEU A 50 21.38 17.35 -7.15
C LEU A 50 22.56 18.25 -7.50
N GLN A 51 23.77 17.95 -6.99
CA GLN A 51 24.98 18.68 -7.38
C GLN A 51 25.23 18.59 -8.89
N ARG A 52 25.10 17.39 -9.48
CA ARG A 52 25.28 17.22 -10.92
C ARG A 52 24.24 17.98 -11.74
N LEU A 53 22.99 18.02 -11.28
CA LEU A 53 21.93 18.81 -11.92
C LEU A 53 22.21 20.31 -11.81
N ASP A 54 22.70 20.79 -10.66
CA ASP A 54 23.11 22.18 -10.48
C ASP A 54 24.25 22.57 -11.43
N GLU A 55 25.22 21.68 -11.66
CA GLU A 55 26.32 21.90 -12.62
C GLU A 55 25.84 21.86 -14.09
N GLU A 56 24.92 20.96 -14.43
CA GLU A 56 24.45 20.75 -15.81
C GLU A 56 23.42 21.81 -16.26
N PHE A 57 22.54 22.21 -15.34
CA PHE A 57 21.41 23.10 -15.64
C PHE A 57 21.55 24.49 -15.00
N LEU A 58 22.66 24.76 -14.32
CA LEU A 58 22.93 26.02 -13.60
C LEU A 58 21.83 26.34 -12.56
N THR A 59 21.34 25.30 -11.88
CA THR A 59 20.35 25.39 -10.81
C THR A 59 21.01 25.52 -9.43
N GLY A 60 20.20 25.68 -8.38
CA GLY A 60 20.65 25.69 -6.99
C GLY A 60 19.90 24.69 -6.11
N PHE A 61 19.39 23.61 -6.70
CA PHE A 61 18.54 22.61 -6.06
C PHE A 61 19.22 21.91 -4.87
N ASN A 62 20.54 21.68 -4.92
CA ASN A 62 21.25 21.05 -3.81
C ASN A 62 21.34 21.96 -2.56
N ARG A 63 21.10 23.27 -2.71
CA ARG A 63 21.04 24.24 -1.61
C ARG A 63 19.65 24.40 -1.02
N ASP A 64 18.63 23.87 -1.70
CA ASP A 64 17.24 23.92 -1.26
C ASP A 64 16.97 22.73 -0.33
N GLU A 65 17.02 23.01 0.97
CA GLU A 65 16.81 22.00 2.02
C GLU A 65 15.39 21.42 1.98
N GLU A 66 14.39 22.21 1.60
CA GLU A 66 12.99 21.77 1.52
C GLU A 66 12.81 20.80 0.33
N LEU A 67 13.35 21.16 -0.83
CA LEU A 67 13.38 20.27 -1.99
C LEU A 67 14.11 18.96 -1.70
N ARG A 68 15.26 19.04 -1.01
CA ARG A 68 16.05 17.85 -0.66
C ARG A 68 15.29 16.91 0.26
N GLU A 69 14.68 17.43 1.32
CA GLU A 69 13.87 16.61 2.24
C GLU A 69 12.62 16.06 1.55
N ALA A 70 11.97 16.84 0.68
CA ALA A 70 10.83 16.38 -0.12
C ALA A 70 11.22 15.21 -1.05
N LEU A 71 12.34 15.33 -1.77
CA LEU A 71 12.83 14.27 -2.65
C LEU A 71 13.20 13.00 -1.87
N LEU A 72 13.86 13.16 -0.72
CA LEU A 72 14.19 12.02 0.15
C LEU A 72 12.92 11.33 0.67
N MET A 73 11.91 12.09 1.09
CA MET A 73 10.63 11.56 1.56
C MET A 73 9.93 10.71 0.49
N HIS A 74 10.06 11.06 -0.79
CA HIS A 74 9.47 10.28 -1.88
C HIS A 74 10.37 9.13 -2.35
N MET A 75 11.69 9.28 -2.30
CA MET A 75 12.61 8.22 -2.71
C MET A 75 12.66 7.05 -1.71
N PHE A 76 12.46 7.29 -0.41
CA PHE A 76 12.45 6.22 0.59
C PHE A 76 11.36 5.15 0.33
N PRO A 77 10.06 5.49 0.18
CA PRO A 77 9.02 4.52 -0.16
C PRO A 77 9.16 3.92 -1.56
N LEU A 78 9.63 4.70 -2.54
CA LEU A 78 9.81 4.21 -3.92
C LEU A 78 10.81 3.06 -4.01
N VAL A 79 11.84 3.03 -3.17
CA VAL A 79 12.85 1.96 -3.18
C VAL A 79 12.32 0.68 -2.52
N GLU A 80 11.50 0.78 -1.47
CA GLU A 80 11.05 -0.40 -0.71
C GLU A 80 9.74 -0.99 -1.27
N ASP A 81 8.72 -0.16 -1.53
CA ASP A 81 7.37 -0.62 -1.90
C ASP A 81 7.28 -1.02 -3.37
N VAL A 82 7.89 -0.24 -4.27
CA VAL A 82 7.80 -0.49 -5.72
C VAL A 82 8.63 -1.72 -6.11
N TYR A 83 9.78 -1.93 -5.48
CA TYR A 83 10.62 -3.09 -5.75
C TYR A 83 10.08 -4.38 -5.13
N SER A 84 9.43 -4.34 -3.96
CA SER A 84 8.95 -5.57 -3.31
C SER A 84 7.55 -5.98 -3.78
N GLU A 85 6.61 -5.03 -3.92
CA GLU A 85 5.22 -5.33 -4.26
C GLU A 85 4.98 -5.36 -5.78
N TYR A 86 5.73 -4.56 -6.55
CA TYR A 86 5.49 -4.35 -7.99
C TYR A 86 6.63 -4.80 -8.92
N ALA A 87 7.72 -5.40 -8.42
CA ALA A 87 8.78 -5.92 -9.29
C ALA A 87 8.26 -6.87 -10.37
N ASN A 88 7.32 -7.75 -10.01
CA ASN A 88 6.66 -8.64 -10.97
C ASN A 88 5.95 -7.87 -12.09
N VAL A 89 5.38 -6.71 -11.78
CA VAL A 89 4.68 -5.86 -12.74
C VAL A 89 5.65 -5.18 -13.70
N PHE A 90 6.81 -4.73 -13.23
CA PHE A 90 7.86 -4.22 -14.12
C PHE A 90 8.42 -5.30 -15.04
N VAL A 91 8.61 -6.53 -14.55
CA VAL A 91 9.02 -7.67 -15.40
C VAL A 91 8.02 -7.92 -16.53
N ILE A 92 6.72 -7.96 -16.21
CA ILE A 92 5.65 -8.11 -17.20
C ILE A 92 5.69 -6.96 -18.22
N SER A 93 5.91 -5.73 -17.75
CA SER A 93 5.89 -4.53 -18.59
C SER A 93 7.09 -4.44 -19.52
N PHE A 94 8.28 -4.80 -19.05
CA PHE A 94 9.45 -4.91 -19.91
C PHE A 94 9.30 -6.05 -20.92
N ARG A 95 8.67 -7.17 -20.54
CA ARG A 95 8.40 -8.22 -21.52
C ARG A 95 7.38 -7.78 -22.56
N PHE A 96 6.33 -7.07 -22.15
CA PHE A 96 5.37 -6.46 -23.07
C PHE A 96 6.08 -5.51 -24.05
N ALA A 97 6.95 -4.63 -23.53
CA ALA A 97 7.75 -3.72 -24.35
C ALA A 97 8.59 -4.47 -25.40
N GLY A 98 9.28 -5.54 -24.99
CA GLY A 98 10.05 -6.38 -25.90
C GLY A 98 9.20 -7.06 -26.98
N ILE A 99 7.99 -7.53 -26.65
CA ILE A 99 7.07 -8.13 -27.64
C ILE A 99 6.59 -7.08 -28.65
N ILE A 100 6.31 -5.85 -28.21
CA ILE A 100 5.95 -4.75 -29.10
C ILE A 100 7.11 -4.38 -30.03
N GLU A 101 8.32 -4.31 -29.49
CA GLU A 101 9.56 -4.11 -30.26
C GLU A 101 9.74 -5.19 -31.33
N GLU A 102 9.66 -6.46 -30.94
CA GLU A 102 9.79 -7.62 -31.83
C GLU A 102 8.74 -7.59 -32.96
N LYS A 103 7.50 -7.20 -32.65
CA LYS A 103 6.37 -7.28 -33.59
C LYS A 103 6.22 -6.06 -34.50
N TYR A 104 6.55 -4.87 -34.00
CA TYR A 104 6.27 -3.61 -34.68
C TYR A 104 7.50 -2.75 -34.94
N GLY A 105 8.67 -3.11 -34.38
CA GLY A 105 9.93 -2.40 -34.61
C GLY A 105 10.06 -1.05 -33.89
N PHE A 106 9.11 -0.71 -33.02
CA PHE A 106 9.16 0.53 -32.21
C PHE A 106 9.78 0.24 -30.85
N LYS A 107 10.82 1.01 -30.50
CA LYS A 107 11.47 0.91 -29.19
C LYS A 107 10.63 1.61 -28.12
N ILE A 108 10.31 0.89 -27.06
CA ILE A 108 9.60 1.44 -25.90
C ILE A 108 10.64 1.88 -24.86
N SER A 109 10.56 3.14 -24.45
CA SER A 109 11.43 3.69 -23.41
C SER A 109 11.08 3.10 -22.03
N ARG A 110 11.99 3.27 -21.05
CA ARG A 110 11.73 2.81 -19.68
C ARG A 110 10.56 3.53 -19.04
N ASP A 111 10.37 4.80 -19.35
CA ASP A 111 9.28 5.62 -18.80
C ASP A 111 7.92 5.14 -19.33
N GLU A 112 7.84 4.84 -20.63
CA GLU A 112 6.65 4.24 -21.25
C GLU A 112 6.37 2.84 -20.71
N ALA A 113 7.40 2.02 -20.50
CA ALA A 113 7.25 0.72 -19.85
C ALA A 113 6.77 0.86 -18.40
N GLY A 114 7.21 1.89 -17.66
CA GLY A 114 6.69 2.22 -16.34
C GLY A 114 5.23 2.66 -16.36
N TYR A 115 4.81 3.41 -17.37
CA TYR A 115 3.40 3.77 -17.56
C TYR A 115 2.54 2.54 -17.84
N VAL A 116 3.01 1.62 -18.67
CA VAL A 116 2.37 0.32 -18.89
C VAL A 116 2.30 -0.51 -17.60
N ALA A 117 3.36 -0.46 -16.77
CA ALA A 117 3.38 -1.13 -15.47
C ALA A 117 2.26 -0.64 -14.55
N LEU A 118 1.97 0.66 -14.53
CA LEU A 118 0.87 1.20 -13.73
C LEU A 118 -0.50 0.58 -14.13
N HIS A 119 -0.73 0.35 -15.41
CA HIS A 119 -1.96 -0.29 -15.88
C HIS A 119 -2.05 -1.76 -15.46
N PHE A 120 -0.96 -2.52 -15.56
CA PHE A 120 -0.92 -3.89 -15.08
C PHE A 120 -1.10 -3.98 -13.57
N ALA A 121 -0.43 -3.12 -12.79
CA ALA A 121 -0.60 -3.01 -11.35
C ALA A 121 -2.07 -2.74 -10.98
N THR A 122 -2.68 -1.75 -11.63
CA THR A 122 -4.09 -1.41 -11.42
C THR A 122 -5.01 -2.62 -11.68
N HIS A 123 -4.73 -3.39 -12.73
CA HIS A 123 -5.52 -4.59 -13.03
C HIS A 123 -5.36 -5.69 -11.97
N LEU A 124 -4.13 -5.95 -11.53
CA LEU A 124 -3.86 -6.96 -10.49
C LEU A 124 -4.50 -6.59 -9.15
N GLU A 125 -4.47 -5.31 -8.76
CA GLU A 125 -5.16 -4.84 -7.56
C GLU A 125 -6.68 -5.01 -7.67
N ARG A 126 -7.28 -4.72 -8.82
CA ARG A 126 -8.71 -5.02 -9.06
C ARG A 126 -9.02 -6.51 -8.95
N MET A 127 -8.17 -7.39 -9.49
CA MET A 127 -8.35 -8.84 -9.37
C MET A 127 -8.23 -9.32 -7.92
N LYS A 128 -7.28 -8.78 -7.16
CA LYS A 128 -7.11 -9.05 -5.73
C LYS A 128 -8.37 -8.65 -4.96
N GLN A 129 -8.89 -7.44 -5.18
CA GLN A 129 -10.15 -6.98 -4.60
C GLN A 129 -11.31 -7.91 -4.97
N GLN A 130 -11.50 -8.21 -6.26
CA GLN A 130 -12.57 -9.11 -6.72
C GLN A 130 -12.50 -10.50 -6.08
N ARG A 131 -11.29 -11.03 -5.88
CA ARG A 131 -11.08 -12.30 -5.17
C ARG A 131 -11.49 -12.20 -3.71
N LEU A 132 -11.22 -11.09 -3.02
CA LEU A 132 -11.67 -10.89 -1.64
C LEU A 132 -13.21 -10.74 -1.58
N GLU A 133 -13.82 -10.09 -2.57
CA GLU A 133 -15.28 -9.91 -2.65
C GLU A 133 -16.08 -11.21 -2.87
N GLN A 134 -15.41 -12.31 -3.23
CA GLN A 134 -16.05 -13.62 -3.31
C GLN A 134 -16.43 -14.17 -1.93
N PHE A 135 -15.75 -13.73 -0.87
CA PHE A 135 -16.04 -14.13 0.50
C PHE A 135 -17.06 -13.18 1.11
N ARG A 136 -18.35 -13.44 0.89
CA ARG A 136 -19.44 -12.58 1.37
C ARG A 136 -20.00 -13.02 2.70
N ARG A 137 -19.86 -14.30 3.06
CA ARG A 137 -20.43 -14.90 4.26
C ARG A 137 -19.34 -15.66 4.99
N ILE A 138 -18.79 -15.03 6.03
CA ILE A 138 -17.66 -15.55 6.80
C ILE A 138 -18.14 -15.87 8.22
N ALA A 139 -17.82 -17.05 8.72
CA ALA A 139 -18.06 -17.41 10.12
C ALA A 139 -16.74 -17.49 10.90
N VAL A 140 -16.75 -16.94 12.11
CA VAL A 140 -15.67 -17.07 13.08
C VAL A 140 -16.15 -17.96 14.20
N VAL A 141 -15.55 -19.15 14.35
CA VAL A 141 -15.85 -20.12 15.39
C VAL A 141 -14.79 -20.03 16.48
N CYS A 142 -15.22 -19.85 17.73
CA CYS A 142 -14.32 -19.92 18.88
C CYS A 142 -14.97 -20.70 20.02
N SER A 143 -14.22 -20.97 21.10
CA SER A 143 -14.70 -21.84 22.18
C SER A 143 -15.94 -21.30 22.91
N SER A 144 -16.06 -19.98 23.10
CA SER A 144 -17.14 -19.36 23.89
C SER A 144 -17.97 -18.31 23.16
N GLY A 145 -17.67 -18.00 21.90
CA GLY A 145 -18.28 -16.87 21.19
C GLY A 145 -17.93 -15.48 21.77
N GLY A 146 -16.96 -15.38 22.70
CA GLY A 146 -16.68 -14.18 23.51
C GLY A 146 -15.90 -13.04 22.82
N GLY A 147 -15.43 -12.07 23.61
CA GLY A 147 -14.86 -10.79 23.12
C GLY A 147 -13.67 -10.88 22.15
N SER A 148 -12.89 -11.96 22.16
CA SER A 148 -11.82 -12.20 21.17
C SER A 148 -12.37 -12.47 19.77
N ALA A 149 -13.52 -13.16 19.64
CA ALA A 149 -14.19 -13.35 18.36
C ALA A 149 -14.75 -12.05 17.81
N HIS A 150 -15.19 -11.13 18.67
CA HIS A 150 -15.60 -9.80 18.26
C HIS A 150 -14.42 -9.01 17.65
N LEU A 151 -13.23 -9.07 18.25
CA LEU A 151 -12.04 -8.43 17.69
C LEU A 151 -11.62 -9.04 16.35
N ILE A 152 -11.64 -10.37 16.24
CA ILE A 152 -11.36 -11.07 14.97
C ILE A 152 -12.38 -10.67 13.90
N ARG A 153 -13.66 -10.60 14.26
CA ARG A 153 -14.73 -10.13 13.38
C ARG A 153 -14.44 -8.73 12.85
N LEU A 154 -14.12 -7.76 13.72
CA LEU A 154 -13.82 -6.38 13.29
C LEU A 154 -12.62 -6.33 12.33
N LYS A 155 -11.58 -7.12 12.59
CA LYS A 155 -10.42 -7.22 11.68
C LYS A 155 -10.80 -7.81 10.32
N LEU A 156 -11.65 -8.84 10.30
CA LEU A 156 -12.14 -9.44 9.07
C LEU A 156 -13.05 -8.49 8.29
N GLU A 157 -13.93 -7.76 8.95
CA GLU A 157 -14.76 -6.72 8.31
C GLU A 157 -13.89 -5.61 7.68
N SER A 158 -12.73 -5.29 8.29
CA SER A 158 -11.77 -4.36 7.69
C SER A 158 -11.03 -4.92 6.47
N ILE A 159 -10.74 -6.23 6.43
CA ILE A 159 -10.06 -6.89 5.30
C ILE A 159 -11.05 -7.20 4.16
N PHE A 160 -12.28 -7.57 4.53
CA PHE A 160 -13.36 -7.96 3.64
C PHE A 160 -14.56 -7.00 3.81
N PRO A 161 -14.48 -5.76 3.31
CA PRO A 161 -15.47 -4.72 3.59
C PRO A 161 -16.89 -5.04 3.07
N LYS A 162 -17.02 -6.00 2.14
CA LYS A 162 -18.32 -6.47 1.62
C LYS A 162 -18.80 -7.77 2.28
N ALA A 163 -18.04 -8.34 3.22
CA ALA A 163 -18.40 -9.58 3.89
C ALA A 163 -19.34 -9.32 5.08
N SER A 164 -20.35 -10.16 5.21
CA SER A 164 -21.06 -10.36 6.47
C SER A 164 -20.28 -11.38 7.30
N VAL A 165 -19.77 -10.92 8.45
CA VAL A 165 -18.99 -11.75 9.36
C VAL A 165 -19.84 -12.06 10.60
N ILE A 166 -20.09 -13.35 10.83
CA ILE A 166 -20.81 -13.84 12.01
C ILE A 166 -19.86 -14.56 12.96
N THR A 167 -20.17 -14.52 14.25
CA THR A 167 -19.41 -15.23 15.29
C THR A 167 -20.28 -16.32 15.87
N ALA A 168 -19.70 -17.51 16.09
CA ALA A 168 -20.38 -18.64 16.71
C ALA A 168 -19.47 -19.32 17.72
N SER A 169 -20.08 -19.94 18.72
CA SER A 169 -19.39 -20.88 19.61
C SER A 169 -19.32 -22.28 19.00
N ILE A 170 -18.46 -23.16 19.55
CA ILE A 170 -18.38 -24.57 19.12
C ILE A 170 -19.73 -25.30 19.22
N THR A 171 -20.55 -24.95 20.22
CA THR A 171 -21.87 -25.57 20.44
C THR A 171 -22.93 -25.07 19.44
N GLU A 172 -22.62 -24.02 18.68
CA GLU A 172 -23.49 -23.47 17.63
C GLU A 172 -23.03 -23.88 16.23
N LEU A 173 -21.96 -24.68 16.12
CA LEU A 173 -21.39 -25.12 14.85
C LEU A 173 -22.40 -25.86 13.97
N ASP A 174 -23.23 -26.72 14.57
CA ASP A 174 -24.26 -27.46 13.83
C ASP A 174 -25.27 -26.52 13.16
N LYS A 175 -25.54 -25.35 13.74
CA LYS A 175 -26.44 -24.33 13.16
C LYS A 175 -25.81 -23.61 11.96
N LEU A 176 -24.49 -23.69 11.80
CA LEU A 176 -23.76 -23.10 10.67
C LEU A 176 -23.72 -24.03 9.46
N GLN A 177 -23.91 -25.34 9.64
CA GLN A 177 -23.87 -26.31 8.53
C GLN A 177 -24.96 -26.06 7.48
N ASP A 178 -26.11 -25.53 7.91
CA ASP A 178 -27.23 -25.19 7.02
C ASP A 178 -27.09 -23.80 6.38
N GLN A 179 -26.04 -23.04 6.73
CA GLN A 179 -25.81 -21.71 6.17
C GLN A 179 -24.82 -21.75 4.99
N PRO A 180 -25.10 -21.01 3.90
CA PRO A 180 -24.20 -20.87 2.76
C PRO A 180 -23.02 -19.96 3.13
N LEU A 181 -22.03 -20.52 3.83
CA LEU A 181 -20.80 -19.84 4.21
C LEU A 181 -19.72 -20.03 3.14
N ASP A 182 -19.00 -18.95 2.83
CA ASP A 182 -17.89 -18.95 1.87
C ASP A 182 -16.55 -19.27 2.57
N LEU A 183 -16.46 -18.99 3.88
CA LEU A 183 -15.26 -19.21 4.70
C LEU A 183 -15.61 -19.42 6.18
N ILE A 184 -14.96 -20.40 6.82
CA ILE A 184 -14.99 -20.61 8.27
C ILE A 184 -13.59 -20.45 8.83
N LEU A 185 -13.44 -19.55 9.79
CA LEU A 185 -12.21 -19.33 10.56
C LEU A 185 -12.42 -19.82 11.98
N THR A 186 -11.54 -20.70 12.47
CA THR A 186 -11.67 -21.29 13.79
C THR A 186 -10.39 -21.12 14.60
N THR A 187 -10.54 -20.87 15.91
CA THR A 187 -9.41 -20.87 16.87
C THR A 187 -9.27 -22.21 17.60
N ILE A 188 -10.09 -23.19 17.23
CA ILE A 188 -10.15 -24.53 17.82
C ILE A 188 -10.29 -25.58 16.70
N PRO A 189 -9.83 -26.82 16.89
CA PRO A 189 -10.07 -27.89 15.93
C PRO A 189 -11.58 -28.12 15.74
N LEU A 190 -11.99 -28.32 14.49
CA LEU A 190 -13.34 -28.72 14.09
C LEU A 190 -13.35 -30.21 13.72
#